data_AF-A0A9W6UTI3-F1
#
_entry.id   AF-A0A9W6UTI3-F1
#
_cell.length_a   1.000
_cell.length_b   1.000
_cell.length_c   1.000
_cell.angle_alpha   90.00
_cell.angle_beta   90.00
_cell.angle_gamma   90.00
#
_symmetry.space_group_name_H-M   'P 1'
#
loop_
_entity.id
_entity.type
_entity.pdbx_description
1 polymer ?
#
loop_
_entity_poly.entity_id
_entity_poly.type
_entity_poly.pdbx_seq_one_letter_code
_entity_poly.pdbx_strand_id
1 'polypeptide(L)'
;MRFEAVFLACYALVLVGAAGGLHRLGKMDTSPWRSRALAGHRRQVPGPPPTDGTDWPHSEAGRINTLVALVTALSAVTLAIVGLARNHRPIEIAVLGAVAFAAAAATLGLARAFTRGSRARS
;
A
#
# COMPACT_ATOMS: atom_id res chain seq x y z
N MET A 1 1.95 -17.15 26.85
CA MET A 1 2.30 -17.31 25.43
C MET A 1 3.40 -16.33 25.04
N ARG A 2 4.68 -16.64 25.32
CA ARG A 2 5.79 -15.67 25.16
C ARG A 2 6.03 -15.18 23.71
N PHE A 3 5.57 -15.94 22.72
CA PHE A 3 5.81 -15.64 21.30
C PHE A 3 4.65 -14.91 20.62
N GLU A 4 3.51 -14.75 21.28
CA GLU A 4 2.32 -14.14 20.66
C GLU A 4 2.57 -12.66 20.31
N ALA A 5 3.10 -11.86 21.23
CA ALA A 5 3.41 -10.45 20.97
C ALA A 5 4.43 -10.26 19.85
N VAL A 6 5.48 -11.10 19.80
CA VAL A 6 6.49 -11.07 18.75
C VAL A 6 5.88 -11.44 17.40
N PHE A 7 5.07 -12.50 17.37
CA PHE A 7 4.38 -12.93 16.15
C PHE A 7 3.44 -11.84 15.62
N LEU A 8 2.62 -11.24 16.48
CA LEU A 8 1.72 -10.14 16.13
C LEU A 8 2.50 -8.92 15.59
N ALA A 9 3.60 -8.55 16.25
CA ALA A 9 4.46 -7.46 15.83
C ALA A 9 5.07 -7.72 14.44
N CYS A 10 5.66 -8.90 14.23
CA CYS A 10 6.24 -9.28 12.94
C CYS A 10 5.18 -9.32 11.83
N TYR A 11 4.01 -9.91 12.11
CA TYR A 11 2.93 -9.99 11.14
C TYR A 11 2.38 -8.61 10.75
N ALA A 12 2.18 -7.72 11.73
CA ALA A 12 1.77 -6.35 11.48
C ALA A 12 2.81 -5.59 10.63
N LEU A 13 4.12 -5.78 10.87
CA LEU A 13 5.17 -5.18 10.03
C LEU A 13 5.12 -5.69 8.58
N VAL A 14 4.86 -6.99 8.37
CA VAL A 14 4.66 -7.56 7.02
C VAL A 14 3.46 -6.90 6.34
N LEU A 15 2.34 -6.71 7.05
CA LEU A 15 1.17 -6.02 6.50
C LEU A 15 1.47 -4.57 6.13
N VAL A 16 2.22 -3.83 6.96
CA VAL A 16 2.65 -2.45 6.64
C VAL A 16 3.54 -2.43 5.40
N GLY A 17 4.50 -3.35 5.30
CA GLY A 17 5.36 -3.51 4.13
C GLY A 17 4.55 -3.82 2.86
N ALA A 18 3.62 -4.76 2.95
CA ALA A 18 2.72 -5.12 1.86
C ALA A 18 1.87 -3.93 1.41
N ALA A 19 1.27 -3.18 2.35
CA ALA A 19 0.51 -1.97 2.04
C ALA A 19 1.36 -0.92 1.30
N GLY A 20 2.59 -0.68 1.77
CA GLY A 20 3.54 0.20 1.07
C GLY A 20 3.87 -0.28 -0.34
N GLY A 21 4.07 -1.59 -0.50
CA GLY A 21 4.31 -2.24 -1.80
C GLY A 21 3.14 -2.09 -2.77
N LEU A 22 1.93 -2.39 -2.32
CA LEU A 22 0.68 -2.23 -3.07
C LEU A 22 0.49 -0.78 -3.54
N HIS A 23 0.68 0.19 -2.66
CA HIS A 23 0.57 1.60 -3.03
C HIS A 23 1.64 2.01 -4.06
N ARG A 24 2.87 1.49 -3.95
CA ARG A 24 3.93 1.74 -4.94
C ARG A 24 3.62 1.08 -6.29
N LEU A 25 3.10 -0.15 -6.28
CA LEU A 25 2.65 -0.84 -7.49
C LEU A 25 1.55 -0.05 -8.21
N GLY A 26 0.63 0.54 -7.45
CA GLY A 26 -0.41 1.42 -7.99
C GLY A 26 0.11 2.70 -8.65
N LYS A 27 1.36 3.10 -8.39
CA LYS A 27 2.02 4.26 -9.04
C LYS A 27 2.88 3.86 -10.24
N MET A 28 3.10 2.55 -10.47
CA MET A 28 3.89 2.11 -11.60
C MET A 28 3.08 2.28 -12.88
N ASP A 29 3.65 2.99 -13.83
CA ASP A 29 3.10 3.10 -15.17
C ASP A 29 3.01 1.69 -15.80
N THR A 30 1.78 1.23 -15.97
CA THR A 30 1.42 -0.07 -16.56
C THR A 30 1.32 -0.02 -18.08
N SER A 31 1.73 1.09 -18.70
CA SER A 31 1.73 1.24 -20.15
C SER A 31 2.38 0.04 -20.85
N PRO A 32 1.68 -0.57 -21.83
CA PRO A 32 2.25 -1.61 -22.68
C PRO A 32 3.53 -1.15 -23.37
N TRP A 33 3.73 0.16 -23.53
CA TRP A 33 4.90 0.81 -24.13
C TRP A 33 6.11 0.91 -23.20
N ARG A 34 6.00 0.49 -21.94
CA ARG A 34 7.13 0.40 -20.99
C ARG A 34 7.76 -1.00 -20.91
N SER A 35 7.02 -2.04 -21.28
CA SER A 35 7.48 -3.44 -21.22
C SER A 35 8.72 -3.72 -22.08
N ARG A 36 9.81 -4.26 -21.52
CA ARG A 36 10.99 -4.64 -22.35
C ARG A 36 10.69 -5.76 -23.35
N ALA A 37 9.72 -6.62 -23.04
CA ALA A 37 9.33 -7.74 -23.90
C ALA A 37 8.77 -7.27 -25.26
N LEU A 38 8.11 -6.11 -25.29
CA LEU A 38 7.52 -5.55 -26.51
C LEU A 38 8.49 -4.61 -27.25
N ALA A 39 9.72 -4.42 -26.77
CA ALA A 39 10.65 -3.43 -27.34
C ALA A 39 10.99 -3.68 -28.81
N GLY A 40 11.04 -4.95 -29.25
CA GLY A 40 11.27 -5.30 -30.66
C GLY A 40 10.08 -4.93 -31.56
N HIS A 41 8.86 -5.24 -31.11
CA HIS A 41 7.63 -4.93 -31.85
C HIS A 41 7.42 -3.42 -32.01
N ARG A 42 7.78 -2.61 -31.01
CA ARG A 42 7.68 -1.13 -31.07
C ARG A 42 8.53 -0.48 -32.14
N ARG A 43 9.65 -1.11 -32.54
CA ARG A 43 10.51 -0.56 -33.60
C ARG A 43 9.82 -0.60 -34.96
N GLN A 44 8.73 -1.36 -35.09
CA GLN A 44 8.03 -1.64 -36.34
C GLN A 44 6.67 -0.93 -36.45
N VAL A 45 6.19 -0.29 -35.37
CA VAL A 45 4.86 0.33 -35.31
C VAL A 45 5.02 1.84 -35.04
N PRO A 46 4.19 2.72 -35.65
CA PRO A 46 4.17 4.14 -35.31
C PRO A 46 4.05 4.36 -33.79
N GLY A 47 4.67 5.44 -33.29
CA GLY A 47 4.73 5.72 -31.86
C GLY A 47 3.35 5.74 -31.18
N PRO A 48 3.30 5.51 -29.85
CA PRO A 48 2.04 5.47 -29.12
C PRO A 48 1.23 6.75 -29.36
N PRO A 49 -0.11 6.64 -29.51
CA PRO A 49 -0.96 7.81 -29.47
C PRO A 49 -0.76 8.54 -28.12
N PRO A 50 -0.99 9.87 -28.06
CA PRO A 50 -0.99 10.59 -26.80
C PRO A 50 -1.90 9.87 -25.81
N THR A 51 -1.36 9.50 -24.65
CA THR A 51 -2.15 8.91 -23.58
C THR A 51 -2.72 10.06 -22.76
N ASP A 52 -3.91 10.50 -23.11
CA ASP A 52 -4.71 11.33 -22.22
C ASP A 52 -5.01 10.50 -20.96
N GLY A 53 -4.83 11.08 -19.77
CA GLY A 53 -4.95 10.37 -18.48
C GLY A 53 -6.33 9.75 -18.19
N THR A 54 -7.24 9.82 -19.15
CA THR A 54 -8.57 9.21 -19.22
C THR A 54 -8.61 7.86 -19.92
N ASP A 55 -7.49 7.36 -20.46
CA ASP A 55 -7.42 6.03 -21.10
C ASP A 55 -7.78 4.90 -20.10
N TRP A 56 -9.04 4.50 -20.16
CA TRP A 56 -9.64 3.41 -19.42
C TRP A 56 -8.95 2.08 -19.79
N PRO A 57 -8.57 1.18 -18.85
CA PRO A 57 -8.74 1.20 -17.40
C PRO A 57 -7.47 1.58 -16.59
N HIS A 58 -6.45 2.15 -17.23
CA HIS A 58 -5.16 2.47 -16.59
C HIS A 58 -5.29 3.57 -15.52
N SER A 59 -6.31 4.42 -15.64
CA SER A 59 -6.58 5.55 -14.72
C SER A 59 -7.12 5.13 -13.33
N GLU A 60 -7.63 3.90 -13.19
CA GLU A 60 -8.25 3.39 -11.95
C GLU A 60 -7.40 2.37 -11.19
N ALA A 61 -6.49 1.66 -11.86
CA ALA A 61 -5.66 0.62 -11.26
C ALA A 61 -4.85 1.13 -10.05
N GLY A 62 -4.33 2.35 -10.12
CA GLY A 62 -3.61 2.97 -9.00
C GLY A 62 -4.50 3.28 -7.79
N ARG A 63 -5.76 3.64 -8.03
CA ARG A 63 -6.75 3.93 -6.98
C ARG A 63 -7.16 2.65 -6.25
N ILE A 64 -7.41 1.57 -7.00
CA ILE A 64 -7.74 0.25 -6.44
C ILE A 64 -6.58 -0.27 -5.58
N ASN A 65 -5.35 -0.25 -6.09
CA ASN A 65 -4.18 -0.67 -5.32
C ASN A 65 -3.98 0.16 -4.03
N THR A 66 -4.26 1.46 -4.09
CA THR A 66 -4.19 2.33 -2.90
C THR A 66 -5.31 2.01 -1.90
N LEU A 67 -6.51 1.67 -2.35
CA LEU A 67 -7.61 1.24 -1.49
C LEU A 67 -7.26 -0.08 -0.78
N VAL A 68 -6.77 -1.07 -1.53
CA VAL A 68 -6.33 -2.36 -0.97
C VAL A 68 -5.21 -2.14 0.05
N ALA A 69 -4.21 -1.32 -0.29
CA ALA A 69 -3.16 -0.94 0.64
C ALA A 69 -3.70 -0.32 1.93
N LEU A 70 -4.72 0.54 1.84
CA LEU A 70 -5.34 1.19 2.99
C LEU A 70 -6.05 0.18 3.90
N VAL A 71 -6.80 -0.77 3.32
CA VAL A 71 -7.43 -1.85 4.08
C VAL A 71 -6.38 -2.71 4.78
N THR A 72 -5.31 -3.10 4.07
CA THR A 72 -4.19 -3.87 4.64
C THR A 72 -3.52 -3.13 5.81
N ALA A 73 -3.27 -1.82 5.65
CA ALA A 73 -2.69 -1.00 6.71
C ALA A 73 -3.63 -0.88 7.94
N LEU A 74 -4.94 -0.75 7.71
CA LEU A 74 -5.93 -0.73 8.79
C LEU A 74 -5.95 -2.05 9.56
N SER A 75 -5.86 -3.19 8.88
CA SER A 75 -5.75 -4.51 9.54
C SER A 75 -4.52 -4.59 10.44
N ALA A 76 -3.38 -4.02 10.02
CA ALA A 76 -2.16 -3.96 10.85
C ALA A 76 -2.38 -3.13 12.12
N VAL A 77 -3.08 -1.99 12.03
CA VAL A 77 -3.46 -1.17 13.18
C VAL A 77 -4.35 -1.95 14.14
N THR A 78 -5.41 -2.58 13.64
CA THR A 78 -6.33 -3.38 14.46
C THR A 78 -5.58 -4.49 15.20
N LEU A 79 -4.70 -5.20 14.50
CA LEU A 79 -3.93 -6.31 15.07
C LEU A 79 -2.97 -5.83 16.17
N ALA A 80 -2.33 -4.68 15.99
CA ALA A 80 -1.46 -4.08 17.01
C ALA A 80 -2.24 -3.59 18.24
N ILE A 81 -3.43 -2.99 18.06
CA ILE A 81 -4.32 -2.57 19.16
C ILE A 81 -4.80 -3.79 19.97
N VAL A 82 -5.25 -4.84 19.30
CA VAL A 82 -5.66 -6.09 19.98
C VAL A 82 -4.47 -6.70 20.73
N GLY A 83 -3.28 -6.69 20.12
CA GLY A 83 -2.05 -7.09 20.78
C GLY A 83 -1.78 -6.29 22.06
N LEU A 84 -1.85 -4.96 22.00
CA LEU A 84 -1.65 -4.09 23.16
C LEU A 84 -2.67 -4.36 24.27
N ALA A 85 -3.94 -4.54 23.93
CA ALA A 85 -4.99 -4.82 24.91
C ALA A 85 -4.79 -6.15 25.66
N ARG A 86 -4.12 -7.12 25.03
CA ARG A 86 -3.89 -8.46 25.60
C ARG A 86 -2.57 -8.59 26.37
N ASN A 87 -1.60 -7.69 26.16
CA ASN A 87 -0.27 -7.81 26.74
C ASN A 87 -0.03 -6.74 27.81
N HIS A 88 0.41 -7.17 29.00
CA HIS A 88 0.65 -6.27 30.14
C HIS A 88 2.13 -6.04 30.45
N ARG A 89 3.05 -6.72 29.75
CA ARG A 89 4.48 -6.56 30.00
C ARG A 89 5.01 -5.29 29.33
N PRO A 90 5.84 -4.49 30.02
CA PRO A 90 6.27 -3.18 29.51
C PRO A 90 7.04 -3.28 28.19
N ILE A 91 7.88 -4.31 28.02
CA ILE A 91 8.63 -4.53 26.78
C ILE A 91 7.71 -4.91 25.60
N GLU A 92 6.68 -5.73 25.85
CA GLU A 92 5.69 -6.12 24.84
C GLU A 92 4.85 -4.91 24.42
N ILE A 93 4.46 -4.07 25.39
CA ILE A 93 3.77 -2.80 25.15
C ILE A 93 4.64 -1.85 24.31
N ALA A 94 5.93 -1.71 24.65
CA ALA A 94 6.84 -0.84 23.89
C ALA A 94 6.97 -1.29 22.42
N VAL A 95 7.18 -2.58 22.20
CA VAL A 95 7.30 -3.16 20.84
C VAL A 95 5.99 -3.01 20.05
N LEU A 96 4.86 -3.43 20.63
CA LEU A 96 3.56 -3.34 19.97
C LEU A 96 3.13 -1.88 19.75
N GLY A 97 3.46 -0.99 20.67
CA GLY A 97 3.23 0.44 20.57
C GLY A 97 3.99 1.08 19.41
N ALA A 98 5.26 0.74 19.24
CA ALA A 98 6.05 1.20 18.09
C ALA A 98 5.47 0.70 16.76
N VAL A 99 5.04 -0.56 16.70
CA VAL A 99 4.41 -1.15 15.51
C VAL A 99 3.04 -0.49 15.23
N ALA A 100 2.22 -0.28 16.26
CA ALA A 100 0.94 0.41 16.14
C ALA A 100 1.13 1.84 15.59
N PHE A 101 2.14 2.57 16.08
CA PHE A 101 2.48 3.90 15.58
C PHE A 101 2.87 3.87 14.11
N ALA A 102 3.75 2.95 13.70
CA ALA A 102 4.15 2.81 12.30
C ALA A 102 2.96 2.47 11.39
N ALA A 103 2.08 1.55 11.82
CA ALA A 103 0.87 1.19 11.08
C ALA A 103 -0.13 2.35 10.97
N ALA A 104 -0.31 3.13 12.04
CA ALA A 104 -1.17 4.31 12.03
C ALA A 104 -0.62 5.40 11.10
N ALA A 105 0.70 5.65 11.14
CA ALA A 105 1.36 6.60 10.24
C ALA A 105 1.22 6.18 8.77
N ALA A 106 1.40 4.89 8.46
CA ALA A 106 1.19 4.35 7.12
C ALA A 106 -0.26 4.53 6.65
N THR A 107 -1.23 4.17 7.50
CA THR A 107 -2.66 4.33 7.23
C THR A 107 -3.03 5.79 6.94
N LEU A 108 -2.55 6.73 7.76
CA LEU A 108 -2.78 8.16 7.57
C LEU A 108 -2.15 8.68 6.27
N GLY A 109 -0.93 8.23 5.95
CA GLY A 109 -0.26 8.57 4.70
C GLY A 109 -1.05 8.12 3.48
N LEU A 110 -1.54 6.87 3.50
CA LEU A 110 -2.36 6.29 2.43
C LEU A 110 -3.72 6.97 2.31
N ALA A 111 -4.40 7.27 3.42
CA ALA A 111 -5.68 7.97 3.43
C ALA A 111 -5.56 9.38 2.84
N ARG A 112 -4.49 10.11 3.17
CA ARG A 112 -4.19 11.42 2.57
C ARG A 112 -3.90 11.30 1.07
N ALA A 113 -3.14 10.29 0.65
CA ALA A 113 -2.86 10.06 -0.76
C ALA A 113 -4.15 9.74 -1.56
N PHE A 114 -5.02 8.91 -0.99
CA PHE A 114 -6.29 8.54 -1.59
C PHE A 114 -7.22 9.75 -1.76
N THR A 115 -7.40 10.54 -0.71
CA THR A 115 -8.30 11.72 -0.72
C THR A 115 -7.81 12.86 -1.63
N ARG A 116 -6.50 13.11 -1.71
CA ARG A 116 -5.94 14.09 -2.66
C ARG A 116 -6.17 13.68 -4.12
N GLY A 117 -6.05 12.39 -4.41
CA GLY A 117 -6.29 11.86 -5.76
C GLY A 117 -7.75 12.01 -6.22
N SER A 118 -8.71 12.04 -5.29
CA SER A 118 -10.13 12.26 -5.58
C SER A 118 -10.47 13.72 -5.86
N ARG A 119 -9.83 14.68 -5.16
CA ARG A 119 -10.11 16.13 -5.33
C ARG A 119 -9.55 16.73 -6.61
N ALA A 120 -8.49 16.18 -7.18
CA ALA A 120 -7.90 16.69 -8.42
C ALA A 120 -8.74 16.40 -9.68
N ARG A 121 -9.88 15.71 -9.54
CA ARG A 121 -10.76 15.30 -10.65
C ARG A 121 -12.20 15.84 -10.55
N SER A 122 -12.51 16.66 -9.54
CA SER A 122 -13.79 17.38 -9.39
C SER A 122 -13.63 18.82 -9.85
#